data_AF-A0A975BJG5-F1
#
_entry.id   AF-A0A975BJG5-F1
#
_cell.length_a   1.000
_cell.length_b   1.000
_cell.length_c   1.000
_cell.angle_alpha   90.00
_cell.angle_beta   90.00
_cell.angle_gamma   90.00
#
_symmetry.space_group_name_H-M   'P 1'
#
loop_
_entity.id
_entity.type
_entity.pdbx_description
1 polymer ?
#
loop_
_entity_poly.entity_id
_entity_poly.type
_entity_poly.pdbx_seq_one_letter_code
_entity_poly.pdbx_strand_id
1 'polypeptide(L)'
;MNVSPVIKNIRNVMRQDKGVNGDAQRLEQMGWMLFLKISDAKDEASEDMDETGDFVSPIPEKFQWRNWAANDKGITGDELIHFIDRELFPGLRELTVANDKRTGLVRDVFRGNNNYMKNGHLFRQVVNEMNKIDFHAAKDRQVFGQVYESILRELQSAGSSGEFYTPRAITEFLTEMVNPRPGEKVLDPACGTGGFLTAAIEHIRKSSADNLKQREMLQNSVCGMELKPLPHLLAVTNLILHDIELPDISYEDALLRNKSVTDKDRAEVILANPPFGGNVDEETADTFPLSFRTRESADLFLVMMVNYLKPGGRAAIVLPDGSLTGNGVKARVREMLLRHCDLHTIVRLPNSVFRPYATVAANLLFFERKSSPAREPDEFSTKAIWFYEHSLPEGMKYYSKTKPIRLSEFDGEREWWNHRTESEKAWKVSIEAIIVRACENAAPHFQKETELKKQARNIKTKITRQKADLKKLDKKKDAVKIKRGQADVDKLEKQLQETETKARAEKKTGDRIYYAAFDLDFKNPNSNRANEEVADINDLLEALGQSFKESSEILQQIKDTIKDCGEL
;
A
#
# COMPACT_ATOMS: atom_id res chain seq x y z
N MET A 1 11.07 -6.07 29.27
CA MET A 1 11.86 -4.86 29.58
C MET A 1 11.26 -3.68 28.81
N ASN A 2 11.05 -2.50 29.41
CA ASN A 2 10.55 -1.34 28.67
C ASN A 2 11.73 -0.69 27.92
N VAL A 3 11.81 -0.87 26.60
CA VAL A 3 12.92 -0.38 25.77
C VAL A 3 12.69 1.03 25.22
N SER A 4 11.48 1.59 25.40
CA SER A 4 11.16 2.97 25.00
C SER A 4 12.13 4.03 25.58
N PRO A 5 12.61 3.95 26.84
CA PRO A 5 13.63 4.87 27.36
C PRO A 5 14.94 4.80 26.58
N VAL A 6 15.39 3.60 26.20
CA VAL A 6 16.63 3.39 25.44
C VAL A 6 16.51 4.04 24.06
N ILE A 7 15.40 3.80 23.35
CA ILE A 7 15.15 4.39 22.03
C ILE A 7 15.07 5.93 22.10
N LYS A 8 14.38 6.45 23.12
CA LYS A 8 14.32 7.89 23.36
C LYS A 8 15.70 8.50 23.61
N ASN A 9 16.55 7.81 24.39
CA ASN A 9 17.92 8.24 24.64
C ASN A 9 18.77 8.23 23.37
N ILE A 10 18.73 7.15 22.58
CA ILE A 10 19.42 7.07 21.28
C ILE A 10 19.05 8.27 20.41
N ARG A 11 17.75 8.57 20.26
CA ARG A 11 17.28 9.72 19.49
C ARG A 11 17.79 11.05 20.05
N ASN A 12 17.81 11.20 21.38
CA ASN A 12 18.30 12.41 22.03
C ASN A 12 19.80 12.63 21.82
N VAL A 13 20.59 11.56 21.80
CA VAL A 13 22.03 11.63 21.48
C VAL A 13 22.21 12.00 20.00
N MET A 14 21.50 11.32 19.10
CA MET A 14 21.58 11.62 17.66
C MET A 14 21.10 13.04 17.30
N ARG A 15 20.24 13.68 18.12
CA ARG A 15 19.85 15.10 17.95
C ARG A 15 21.02 16.07 18.06
N GLN A 16 22.08 15.68 18.76
CA GLN A 16 23.26 16.52 18.99
C GLN A 16 24.30 16.34 17.88
N ASP A 17 24.18 15.31 17.05
CA ASP A 17 25.11 15.06 15.94
C ASP A 17 24.74 15.91 14.72
N LYS A 18 25.68 16.74 14.27
CA LYS A 18 25.49 17.65 13.13
C LYS A 18 25.31 16.92 11.79
N GLY A 19 25.70 15.65 11.72
CA GLY A 19 25.59 14.83 10.52
C GLY A 19 24.20 14.24 10.28
N VAL A 20 23.35 14.18 11.31
CA VAL A 20 22.02 13.54 11.22
C VAL A 20 20.91 14.60 11.30
N ASN A 21 20.25 14.82 10.18
CA ASN A 21 19.16 15.77 10.03
C ASN A 21 17.78 15.10 9.96
N GLY A 22 16.87 15.58 10.80
CA GLY A 22 15.52 15.04 10.90
C GLY A 22 15.46 13.67 11.56
N ASP A 23 14.25 13.17 11.76
CA ASP A 23 14.07 11.85 12.37
C ASP A 23 14.37 10.73 11.37
N ALA A 24 14.00 10.84 10.09
CA ALA A 24 14.24 9.80 9.08
C ALA A 24 15.70 9.31 9.02
N GLN A 25 16.68 10.23 9.01
CA GLN A 25 18.10 9.82 9.02
C GLN A 25 18.50 9.14 10.34
N ARG A 26 17.95 9.57 11.48
CA ARG A 26 18.17 8.87 12.77
C ARG A 26 17.68 7.44 12.72
N LEU A 27 16.53 7.24 12.06
CA LEU A 27 15.95 5.92 11.90
C LEU A 27 16.79 5.04 10.98
N GLU A 28 17.31 5.59 9.90
CA GLU A 28 18.26 4.88 9.03
C GLU A 28 19.50 4.45 9.80
N GLN A 29 20.06 5.33 10.65
CA GLN A 29 21.20 4.98 11.50
C GLN A 29 20.86 3.86 12.46
N MET A 30 19.73 3.95 13.15
CA MET A 30 19.27 2.89 14.04
C MET A 30 19.03 1.57 13.29
N GLY A 31 18.44 1.62 12.10
CA GLY A 31 18.06 0.43 11.32
C GLY A 31 19.26 -0.46 11.00
N TRP A 32 20.33 0.10 10.44
CA TRP A 32 21.50 -0.72 10.06
C TRP A 32 22.29 -1.20 11.27
N MET A 33 22.35 -0.40 12.34
CA MET A 33 23.02 -0.80 13.58
C MET A 33 22.27 -1.93 14.29
N LEU A 34 20.93 -1.84 14.33
CA LEU A 34 20.08 -2.92 14.82
C LEU A 34 20.25 -4.18 13.98
N PHE A 35 20.28 -4.06 12.65
CA PHE A 35 20.51 -5.19 11.75
C PHE A 35 21.81 -5.93 12.07
N LEU A 36 22.94 -5.22 12.25
CA LEU A 36 24.20 -5.86 12.63
C LEU A 36 24.12 -6.53 13.99
N LYS A 37 23.56 -5.84 14.99
CA LYS A 37 23.45 -6.37 16.34
C LYS A 37 22.59 -7.64 16.39
N ILE A 38 21.50 -7.66 15.62
CA ILE A 38 20.60 -8.82 15.48
C ILE A 38 21.28 -9.96 14.77
N SER A 39 21.96 -9.66 13.65
CA SER A 39 22.66 -10.67 12.85
C SER A 39 23.73 -11.34 13.70
N ASP A 40 24.50 -10.58 14.46
CA ASP A 40 25.53 -11.10 15.35
C ASP A 40 24.95 -12.00 16.46
N ALA A 41 23.83 -11.59 17.09
CA ALA A 41 23.16 -12.42 18.09
C ALA A 41 22.59 -13.74 17.51
N LYS A 42 22.16 -13.72 16.24
CA LYS A 42 21.71 -14.92 15.52
C LYS A 42 22.88 -15.82 15.12
N ASP A 43 24.00 -15.23 14.74
CA ASP A 43 25.24 -15.95 14.45
C ASP A 43 25.76 -16.63 15.72
N GLU A 44 25.81 -15.94 16.87
CA GLU A 44 26.16 -16.55 18.17
C GLU A 44 25.27 -17.74 18.51
N ALA A 45 23.94 -17.58 18.39
CA ALA A 45 23.03 -18.68 18.66
C ALA A 45 23.23 -19.86 17.71
N SER A 46 23.65 -19.61 16.47
CA SER A 46 23.92 -20.66 15.47
C SER A 46 25.25 -21.34 15.75
N GLU A 47 26.29 -20.59 16.12
CA GLU A 47 27.59 -21.08 16.57
C GLU A 47 27.43 -21.99 17.81
N ASP A 48 26.62 -21.57 18.79
CA ASP A 48 26.34 -22.33 20.02
C ASP A 48 25.58 -23.64 19.75
N MET A 49 24.73 -23.67 18.70
CA MET A 49 23.96 -24.85 18.31
C MET A 49 24.71 -25.77 17.34
N ASP A 50 25.82 -25.30 16.75
CA ASP A 50 26.58 -26.06 15.76
C ASP A 50 27.66 -26.93 16.41
N GLU A 51 27.33 -28.20 16.62
CA GLU A 51 28.28 -29.18 17.18
C GLU A 51 29.41 -29.56 16.20
N THR A 52 29.30 -29.25 14.91
CA THR A 52 30.33 -29.62 13.91
C THR A 52 31.40 -28.54 13.75
N GLY A 53 31.08 -27.29 14.11
CA GLY A 53 31.98 -26.14 13.94
C GLY A 53 32.11 -25.68 12.49
N ASP A 54 31.17 -26.08 11.63
CA ASP A 54 31.15 -25.73 10.20
C ASP A 54 30.44 -24.39 9.93
N PHE A 55 29.72 -23.85 10.91
CA PHE A 55 29.04 -22.57 10.79
C PHE A 55 30.05 -21.44 10.55
N VAL A 56 29.81 -20.69 9.48
CA VAL A 56 30.55 -19.48 9.16
C VAL A 56 29.57 -18.31 9.09
N SER A 57 29.84 -17.29 9.89
CA SER A 57 29.10 -16.02 9.86
C SER A 57 29.23 -15.36 8.48
N PRO A 58 28.13 -14.82 7.92
CA PRO A 58 28.19 -14.03 6.70
C PRO A 58 28.90 -12.66 6.90
N ILE A 59 29.12 -12.25 8.15
CA ILE A 59 29.77 -10.99 8.51
C ILE A 59 31.22 -11.31 8.91
N PRO A 60 32.24 -10.72 8.24
CA PRO A 60 33.63 -10.91 8.61
C PRO A 60 33.87 -10.56 10.09
N GLU A 61 34.72 -11.34 10.76
CA GLU A 61 34.99 -11.24 12.20
C GLU A 61 35.18 -9.79 12.67
N LYS A 62 36.03 -9.00 12.00
CA LYS A 62 36.29 -7.61 12.38
C LYS A 62 35.06 -6.66 12.32
N PHE A 63 33.99 -7.05 11.63
CA PHE A 63 32.75 -6.26 11.48
C PHE A 63 31.58 -6.78 12.31
N GLN A 64 31.73 -7.94 12.97
CA GLN A 64 30.74 -8.48 13.90
C GLN A 64 30.55 -7.55 15.09
N TRP A 65 29.29 -7.38 15.54
CA TRP A 65 28.95 -6.42 16.59
C TRP A 65 29.76 -6.66 17.89
N ARG A 66 29.92 -7.92 18.29
CA ARG A 66 30.72 -8.33 19.45
C ARG A 66 32.17 -7.82 19.43
N ASN A 67 32.76 -7.62 18.25
CA ASN A 67 34.18 -7.30 18.12
C ASN A 67 34.50 -5.80 18.14
N TRP A 68 33.59 -4.91 17.70
CA TRP A 68 33.85 -3.46 17.68
C TRP A 68 32.89 -2.65 18.57
N ALA A 69 31.69 -3.16 18.85
CA ALA A 69 30.61 -2.42 19.48
C ALA A 69 30.33 -2.86 20.94
N ALA A 70 30.47 -4.16 21.27
CA ALA A 70 30.03 -4.69 22.57
C ALA A 70 30.82 -4.16 23.79
N ASN A 71 32.09 -3.76 23.62
CA ASN A 71 32.85 -3.12 24.69
C ASN A 71 32.43 -1.64 24.82
N ASP A 72 31.80 -1.28 25.95
CA ASP A 72 31.36 0.10 26.24
C ASP A 72 32.50 1.12 26.28
N LYS A 73 33.76 0.67 26.44
CA LYS A 73 35.00 1.46 26.39
C LYS A 73 35.82 1.24 25.11
N GLY A 74 35.22 0.65 24.07
CA GLY A 74 35.85 0.39 22.78
C GLY A 74 36.11 1.66 21.96
N ILE A 75 36.45 1.48 20.67
CA ILE A 75 36.80 2.54 19.71
C ILE A 75 35.84 3.73 19.76
N THR A 76 36.32 4.96 19.74
CA THR A 76 35.49 6.19 19.85
C THR A 76 36.12 7.35 19.09
N GLY A 77 35.44 8.50 19.00
CA GLY A 77 35.94 9.69 18.32
C GLY A 77 36.24 9.44 16.84
N ASP A 78 37.26 10.12 16.31
CA ASP A 78 37.59 10.07 14.88
C ASP A 78 37.97 8.66 14.41
N GLU A 79 38.55 7.83 15.29
CA GLU A 79 38.89 6.44 15.00
C GLU A 79 37.63 5.60 14.71
N LEU A 80 36.56 5.77 15.50
CA LEU A 80 35.30 5.08 15.24
C LEU A 80 34.66 5.54 13.92
N ILE A 81 34.66 6.84 13.63
CA ILE A 81 34.13 7.33 12.36
C ILE A 81 34.96 6.80 11.18
N HIS A 82 36.28 6.76 11.31
CA HIS A 82 37.16 6.18 10.30
C HIS A 82 36.83 4.71 10.06
N PHE A 83 36.75 3.90 11.11
CA PHE A 83 36.40 2.49 11.02
C PHE A 83 35.04 2.28 10.31
N ILE A 84 34.02 3.04 10.70
CA ILE A 84 32.68 2.93 10.09
C ILE A 84 32.70 3.33 8.61
N ASP A 85 33.24 4.51 8.27
CA ASP A 85 33.16 5.08 6.92
C ASP A 85 34.16 4.45 5.94
N ARG A 86 35.32 3.97 6.42
CA ARG A 86 36.44 3.50 5.58
C ARG A 86 36.64 2.00 5.58
N GLU A 87 36.14 1.30 6.59
CA GLU A 87 36.31 -0.15 6.70
C GLU A 87 34.99 -0.90 6.70
N LEU A 88 34.11 -0.64 7.68
CA LEU A 88 32.88 -1.42 7.87
C LEU A 88 31.93 -1.28 6.68
N PHE A 89 31.54 -0.05 6.32
CA PHE A 89 30.61 0.15 5.20
C PHE A 89 31.20 -0.33 3.86
N PRO A 90 32.43 0.06 3.46
CA PRO A 90 33.04 -0.46 2.23
C PRO A 90 33.18 -1.98 2.24
N GLY A 91 33.67 -2.56 3.34
CA GLY A 91 33.89 -4.00 3.48
C GLY A 91 32.60 -4.81 3.36
N LEU A 92 31.49 -4.33 3.94
CA LEU A 92 30.20 -5.01 3.83
C LEU A 92 29.54 -4.80 2.45
N ARG A 93 29.74 -3.64 1.79
CA ARG A 93 29.23 -3.37 0.43
C ARG A 93 29.88 -4.21 -0.66
N GLU A 94 31.12 -4.62 -0.43
CA GLU A 94 31.98 -5.33 -1.37
C GLU A 94 32.13 -6.83 -1.05
N LEU A 95 31.31 -7.37 -0.14
CA LEU A 95 31.32 -8.81 0.17
C LEU A 95 31.19 -9.66 -1.10
N THR A 96 32.09 -10.63 -1.22
CA THR A 96 32.09 -11.58 -2.32
C THR A 96 31.10 -12.69 -2.03
N VAL A 97 30.08 -12.82 -2.88
CA VAL A 97 29.01 -13.81 -2.71
C VAL A 97 29.41 -15.11 -3.42
N ALA A 98 30.11 -15.99 -2.69
CA ALA A 98 30.52 -17.31 -3.15
C ALA A 98 29.43 -18.37 -2.86
N ASN A 99 28.20 -18.12 -3.33
CA ASN A 99 26.97 -18.93 -3.14
C ASN A 99 26.28 -18.88 -1.77
N ASP A 100 26.79 -18.13 -0.79
CA ASP A 100 26.04 -17.87 0.44
C ASP A 100 25.05 -16.71 0.26
N LYS A 101 23.75 -17.04 0.28
CA LYS A 101 22.68 -16.06 0.16
C LYS A 101 22.63 -15.10 1.36
N ARG A 102 23.10 -15.50 2.55
CA ARG A 102 23.16 -14.63 3.73
C ARG A 102 24.19 -13.51 3.55
N THR A 103 25.36 -13.85 3.03
CA THR A 103 26.37 -12.87 2.59
C THR A 103 25.80 -11.88 1.56
N GLY A 104 25.01 -12.38 0.59
CA GLY A 104 24.31 -11.54 -0.38
C GLY A 104 23.35 -10.55 0.28
N LEU A 105 22.57 -10.99 1.26
CA LEU A 105 21.64 -10.16 2.02
C LEU A 105 22.35 -9.04 2.79
N VAL A 106 23.42 -9.37 3.53
CA VAL A 106 24.24 -8.37 4.25
C VAL A 106 24.78 -7.33 3.27
N ARG A 107 25.33 -7.77 2.14
CA ARG A 107 25.86 -6.87 1.12
C ARG A 107 24.80 -5.91 0.59
N ASP A 108 23.62 -6.41 0.27
CA ASP A 108 22.56 -5.62 -0.34
C ASP A 108 21.98 -4.61 0.67
N VAL A 109 21.86 -4.99 1.95
CA VAL A 109 21.54 -4.06 3.05
C VAL A 109 22.55 -2.91 3.11
N PHE A 110 23.86 -3.19 3.11
CA PHE A 110 24.88 -2.15 3.23
C PHE A 110 25.11 -1.33 1.96
N ARG A 111 24.72 -1.84 0.78
CA ARG A 111 24.65 -1.05 -0.47
C ARG A 111 23.53 -0.01 -0.45
N GLY A 112 22.41 -0.33 0.20
CA GLY A 112 21.24 0.55 0.29
C GLY A 112 21.29 1.62 1.39
N ASN A 113 22.25 1.54 2.32
CA ASN A 113 22.30 2.41 3.51
C ASN A 113 23.62 3.17 3.62
N ASN A 114 23.63 4.30 4.33
CA ASN A 114 24.85 5.10 4.58
C ASN A 114 25.01 5.45 6.06
N ASN A 115 26.26 5.72 6.49
CA ASN A 115 26.52 6.38 7.76
C ASN A 115 26.40 7.91 7.62
N TYR A 116 25.51 8.50 8.43
CA TYR A 116 25.33 9.95 8.51
C TYR A 116 25.91 10.57 9.77
N MET A 117 26.15 9.80 10.83
CA MET A 117 26.75 10.33 12.05
C MET A 117 28.19 10.80 11.78
N LYS A 118 28.54 11.98 12.31
CA LYS A 118 29.86 12.60 12.10
C LYS A 118 30.65 12.78 13.39
N ASN A 119 30.02 12.67 14.56
CA ASN A 119 30.71 12.76 15.84
C ASN A 119 30.88 11.37 16.45
N GLY A 120 32.11 10.83 16.43
CA GLY A 120 32.39 9.49 16.95
C GLY A 120 32.15 9.32 18.44
N HIS A 121 32.20 10.38 19.25
CA HIS A 121 31.87 10.28 20.67
C HIS A 121 30.35 10.13 20.88
N LEU A 122 29.54 10.87 20.12
CA LEU A 122 28.08 10.70 20.11
C LEU A 122 27.70 9.34 19.52
N PHE A 123 28.39 8.90 18.46
CA PHE A 123 28.23 7.57 17.89
C PHE A 123 28.45 6.50 18.96
N ARG A 124 29.57 6.54 19.70
CA ARG A 124 29.84 5.59 20.78
C ARG A 124 28.76 5.61 21.85
N GLN A 125 28.22 6.77 22.22
CA GLN A 125 27.09 6.85 23.15
C GLN A 125 25.85 6.12 22.61
N VAL A 126 25.54 6.28 21.32
CA VAL A 126 24.46 5.55 20.65
C VAL A 126 24.68 4.03 20.69
N VAL A 127 25.90 3.57 20.38
CA VAL A 127 26.29 2.15 20.45
C VAL A 127 26.11 1.61 21.87
N ASN A 128 26.56 2.35 22.88
CA ASN A 128 26.43 1.93 24.28
C ASN A 128 24.97 1.88 24.73
N GLU A 129 24.11 2.82 24.30
CA GLU A 129 22.67 2.72 24.54
C GLU A 129 22.07 1.48 23.86
N MET A 130 22.48 1.16 22.63
CA MET A 130 22.03 -0.05 21.96
C MET A 130 22.51 -1.32 22.67
N ASN A 131 23.72 -1.35 23.24
CA ASN A 131 24.23 -2.50 24.00
C ASN A 131 23.31 -2.88 25.18
N LYS A 132 22.61 -1.91 25.78
CA LYS A 132 21.63 -2.16 26.87
C LYS A 132 20.43 -3.02 26.45
N ILE A 133 20.20 -3.15 25.14
CA ILE A 133 19.15 -4.02 24.59
C ILE A 133 19.71 -5.44 24.51
N ASP A 134 19.46 -6.27 25.51
CA ASP A 134 19.92 -7.65 25.50
C ASP A 134 19.09 -8.50 24.53
N PHE A 135 19.77 -9.07 23.52
CA PHE A 135 19.18 -9.98 22.54
C PHE A 135 19.53 -11.46 22.79
N HIS A 136 20.43 -11.75 23.75
CA HIS A 136 20.85 -13.11 24.13
C HIS A 136 19.98 -13.70 25.24
N ALA A 137 19.41 -12.86 26.11
CA ALA A 137 18.40 -13.28 27.11
C ALA A 137 17.09 -13.82 26.47
N ALA A 138 16.97 -13.79 25.15
CA ALA A 138 15.76 -14.04 24.37
C ALA A 138 15.50 -15.53 24.07
N LYS A 139 15.27 -16.34 25.11
CA LYS A 139 14.34 -17.47 24.95
C LYS A 139 12.92 -16.97 24.61
N ASP A 140 12.63 -15.70 24.86
CA ASP A 140 11.36 -15.05 24.53
C ASP A 140 11.46 -14.22 23.23
N ARG A 141 11.24 -14.86 22.08
CA ARG A 141 11.01 -14.21 20.77
C ARG A 141 10.00 -13.05 20.85
N GLN A 142 9.04 -13.15 21.77
CA GLN A 142 8.04 -12.12 22.04
C GLN A 142 8.63 -10.82 22.60
N VAL A 143 9.62 -10.89 23.49
CA VAL A 143 10.25 -9.69 24.07
C VAL A 143 11.02 -8.96 22.99
N PHE A 144 11.73 -9.68 22.11
CA PHE A 144 12.42 -9.09 20.97
C PHE A 144 11.45 -8.34 20.04
N GLY A 145 10.40 -9.04 19.57
CA GLY A 145 9.38 -8.46 18.69
C GLY A 145 8.78 -7.18 19.28
N GLN A 146 8.48 -7.16 20.58
CA GLN A 146 7.94 -5.97 21.25
C GLN A 146 8.91 -4.78 21.26
N VAL A 147 10.22 -5.02 21.35
CA VAL A 147 11.25 -3.97 21.28
C VAL A 147 11.30 -3.39 19.88
N TYR A 148 11.36 -4.27 18.89
CA TYR A 148 11.34 -3.88 17.48
C TYR A 148 10.08 -3.10 17.11
N GLU A 149 8.91 -3.58 17.54
CA GLU A 149 7.64 -2.89 17.36
C GLU A 149 7.59 -1.55 18.09
N SER A 150 8.20 -1.44 19.26
CA SER A 150 8.31 -0.17 19.96
C SER A 150 9.19 0.82 19.19
N ILE A 151 10.27 0.33 18.56
CA ILE A 151 11.08 1.13 17.64
C ILE A 151 10.20 1.56 16.48
N LEU A 152 9.56 0.64 15.75
CA LEU A 152 8.67 0.92 14.62
C LEU A 152 7.57 1.93 14.99
N ARG A 153 6.93 1.81 16.16
CA ARG A 153 5.90 2.76 16.63
C ARG A 153 6.47 4.15 16.92
N GLU A 154 7.67 4.24 17.46
CA GLU A 154 8.35 5.52 17.61
C GLU A 154 8.73 6.10 16.23
N LEU A 155 9.15 5.26 15.26
CA LEU A 155 9.41 5.65 13.87
C LEU A 155 8.16 6.26 13.23
N GLN A 156 7.02 5.57 13.36
CA GLN A 156 5.73 6.02 12.87
C GLN A 156 5.41 7.42 13.37
N SER A 157 5.71 7.74 14.63
CA SER A 157 5.38 9.04 15.19
C SER A 157 6.30 10.19 14.80
N ALA A 158 7.41 9.89 14.13
CA ALA A 158 8.49 10.82 13.83
C ALA A 158 8.48 11.32 12.37
N GLY A 159 7.67 10.71 11.50
CA GLY A 159 7.65 10.99 10.06
C GLY A 159 6.58 12.00 9.63
N SER A 160 7.01 13.03 8.88
CA SER A 160 6.18 13.91 8.04
C SER A 160 6.06 13.40 6.58
N SER A 161 6.42 12.13 6.33
CA SER A 161 6.75 11.61 4.99
C SER A 161 5.69 10.72 4.34
N GLY A 162 4.42 10.82 4.75
CA GLY A 162 3.31 10.07 4.13
C GLY A 162 3.43 8.55 4.25
N GLU A 163 4.16 8.06 5.25
CA GLU A 163 4.38 6.64 5.50
C GLU A 163 3.22 6.11 6.35
N PHE A 164 2.36 5.29 5.74
CA PHE A 164 1.23 4.67 6.40
C PHE A 164 1.67 3.35 7.03
N TYR A 165 1.59 3.24 8.36
CA TYR A 165 1.77 1.96 9.04
C TYR A 165 0.42 1.33 9.34
N THR A 166 0.31 0.02 9.11
CA THR A 166 -0.90 -0.73 9.41
C THR A 166 -0.92 -1.13 10.89
N PRO A 167 -1.92 -0.70 11.68
CA PRO A 167 -2.07 -1.15 13.06
C PRO A 167 -2.04 -2.68 13.18
N ARG A 168 -1.36 -3.21 14.20
CA ARG A 168 -1.18 -4.66 14.38
C ARG A 168 -2.51 -5.42 14.49
N ALA A 169 -3.50 -4.81 15.14
CA ALA A 169 -4.86 -5.35 15.20
C ALA A 169 -5.44 -5.63 13.79
N ILE A 170 -5.16 -4.77 12.81
CA ILE A 170 -5.62 -4.95 11.43
C ILE A 170 -4.79 -6.04 10.75
N THR A 171 -3.46 -6.02 10.87
CA THR A 171 -2.63 -7.06 10.23
C THR A 171 -3.00 -8.46 10.73
N GLU A 172 -3.24 -8.60 12.03
CA GLU A 172 -3.61 -9.86 12.66
C GLU A 172 -5.02 -10.29 12.26
N PHE A 173 -6.02 -9.38 12.32
CA PHE A 173 -7.39 -9.70 11.92
C PHE A 173 -7.49 -10.13 10.45
N LEU A 174 -6.87 -9.39 9.52
CA LEU A 174 -6.87 -9.75 8.09
C LEU A 174 -6.21 -11.11 7.86
N THR A 175 -5.08 -11.36 8.53
CA THR A 175 -4.38 -12.64 8.43
C THR A 175 -5.24 -13.78 8.95
N GLU A 176 -5.91 -13.59 10.09
CA GLU A 176 -6.77 -14.60 10.69
C GLU A 176 -7.95 -14.97 9.77
N MET A 177 -8.62 -13.97 9.20
CA MET A 177 -9.79 -14.18 8.33
C MET A 177 -9.42 -14.78 6.98
N VAL A 178 -8.23 -14.45 6.45
CA VAL A 178 -7.69 -15.08 5.24
C VAL A 178 -7.14 -16.47 5.53
N ASN A 179 -6.64 -16.71 6.74
CA ASN A 179 -6.15 -18.00 7.21
C ASN A 179 -5.10 -18.63 6.29
N PRO A 180 -3.90 -18.03 6.11
CA PRO A 180 -2.82 -18.63 5.31
C PRO A 180 -2.39 -19.98 5.91
N ARG A 181 -2.09 -20.95 5.04
CA ARG A 181 -1.76 -22.34 5.41
C ARG A 181 -0.32 -22.70 5.07
N PRO A 182 0.28 -23.69 5.75
CA PRO A 182 1.58 -24.24 5.37
C PRO A 182 1.68 -24.58 3.89
N GLY A 183 2.77 -24.16 3.25
CA GLY A 183 3.05 -24.43 1.84
C GLY A 183 2.35 -23.50 0.86
N GLU A 184 1.47 -22.60 1.32
CA GLU A 184 0.96 -21.51 0.48
C GLU A 184 1.99 -20.37 0.41
N LYS A 185 2.03 -19.69 -0.75
CA LYS A 185 2.78 -18.45 -0.93
C LYS A 185 1.92 -17.26 -0.51
N VAL A 186 2.42 -16.47 0.42
CA VAL A 186 1.85 -15.22 0.93
C VAL A 186 2.67 -14.06 0.37
N LEU A 187 2.01 -13.16 -0.35
CA LEU A 187 2.62 -11.98 -0.95
C LEU A 187 2.06 -10.69 -0.33
N ASP A 188 2.96 -9.77 0.00
CA ASP A 188 2.64 -8.36 0.25
C ASP A 188 3.44 -7.47 -0.72
N PRO A 189 2.80 -6.93 -1.80
CA PRO A 189 3.51 -6.14 -2.81
C PRO A 189 3.81 -4.70 -2.36
N ALA A 190 3.45 -4.32 -1.13
CA ALA A 190 3.75 -3.03 -0.54
C ALA A 190 4.06 -3.22 0.95
N CYS A 191 5.07 -4.06 1.24
CA CYS A 191 5.18 -4.69 2.55
C CYS A 191 5.58 -3.77 3.69
N GLY A 192 6.07 -2.55 3.39
CA GLY A 192 6.53 -1.61 4.40
C GLY A 192 7.60 -2.27 5.27
N THR A 193 7.30 -2.40 6.56
CA THR A 193 8.18 -3.01 7.58
C THR A 193 7.91 -4.51 7.81
N GLY A 194 7.13 -5.16 6.93
CA GLY A 194 6.83 -6.58 6.99
C GLY A 194 5.68 -6.95 7.95
N GLY A 195 4.76 -6.02 8.24
CA GLY A 195 3.69 -6.21 9.22
C GLY A 195 2.77 -7.40 8.91
N PHE A 196 2.26 -7.50 7.67
CA PHE A 196 1.44 -8.63 7.25
C PHE A 196 2.22 -9.93 7.12
N LEU A 197 3.47 -9.86 6.64
CA LEU A 197 4.31 -11.05 6.47
C LEU A 197 4.64 -11.69 7.83
N THR A 198 4.96 -10.89 8.84
CA THR A 198 5.18 -11.37 10.21
C THR A 198 3.91 -11.95 10.83
N ALA A 199 2.76 -11.30 10.64
CA ALA A 199 1.47 -11.85 11.07
C ALA A 199 1.17 -13.21 10.42
N ALA A 200 1.46 -13.37 9.12
CA ALA A 200 1.28 -14.63 8.40
C ALA A 200 2.23 -15.73 8.92
N ILE A 201 3.51 -15.41 9.17
CA ILE A 201 4.47 -16.36 9.77
C ILE A 201 3.95 -16.86 11.11
N GLU A 202 3.52 -15.95 11.99
CA GLU A 202 2.99 -16.32 13.30
C GLU A 202 1.73 -17.16 13.20
N HIS A 203 0.81 -16.82 12.29
CA HIS A 203 -0.43 -17.56 12.07
C HIS A 203 -0.17 -19.00 11.63
N ILE A 204 0.72 -19.18 10.64
CA ILE A 204 1.11 -20.51 10.14
C ILE A 204 1.81 -21.32 11.25
N ARG A 205 2.68 -20.67 12.04
CA ARG A 205 3.34 -21.32 13.19
C ARG A 205 2.37 -21.78 14.26
N LYS A 206 1.40 -20.93 14.64
CA LYS A 206 0.39 -21.26 15.66
C LYS A 206 -0.54 -22.41 15.22
N SER A 207 -0.76 -22.55 13.92
CA SER A 207 -1.65 -23.57 13.35
C SER A 207 -0.97 -24.89 12.97
N SER A 208 0.35 -25.01 13.14
CA SER A 208 1.14 -26.15 12.66
C SER A 208 2.11 -26.71 13.70
N ALA A 209 2.46 -27.99 13.60
CA ALA A 209 3.49 -28.58 14.45
C ALA A 209 4.88 -28.01 14.09
N ASP A 210 5.66 -27.58 15.08
CA ASP A 210 7.01 -27.06 14.87
C ASP A 210 7.99 -28.22 14.55
N ASN A 211 8.24 -28.47 13.28
CA ASN A 211 9.22 -29.45 12.80
C ASN A 211 10.07 -28.88 11.65
N LEU A 212 11.19 -29.53 11.33
CA LEU A 212 12.15 -29.06 10.31
C LEU A 212 11.48 -28.78 8.96
N LYS A 213 10.62 -29.68 8.49
CA LYS A 213 9.90 -29.52 7.21
C LYS A 213 8.99 -28.29 7.22
N GLN A 214 8.33 -28.00 8.34
CA GLN A 214 7.50 -26.80 8.48
C GLN A 214 8.33 -25.52 8.52
N ARG A 215 9.51 -25.55 9.14
CA ARG A 215 10.45 -24.42 9.12
C ARG A 215 10.97 -24.13 7.70
N GLU A 216 11.31 -25.17 6.94
CA GLU A 216 11.70 -25.04 5.52
C GLU A 216 10.57 -24.51 4.64
N MET A 217 9.33 -24.92 4.90
CA MET A 217 8.15 -24.38 4.21
C MET A 217 7.97 -22.89 4.53
N LEU A 218 8.00 -22.52 5.81
CA LEU A 218 7.88 -21.14 6.27
C LEU A 218 8.93 -20.21 5.64
N GLN A 219 10.18 -20.68 5.56
CA GLN A 219 11.29 -19.95 4.92
C GLN A 219 10.97 -19.49 3.49
N ASN A 220 10.14 -20.26 2.76
CA ASN A 220 9.80 -20.02 1.35
C ASN A 220 8.33 -19.59 1.15
N SER A 221 7.56 -19.43 2.24
CA SER A 221 6.12 -19.16 2.17
C SER A 221 5.79 -17.67 2.11
N VAL A 222 6.69 -16.78 2.54
CA VAL A 222 6.41 -15.33 2.58
C VAL A 222 7.34 -14.58 1.65
N CYS A 223 6.77 -13.68 0.85
CA CYS A 223 7.52 -12.79 -0.03
C CYS A 223 6.92 -11.37 0.01
N GLY A 224 7.77 -10.36 -0.18
CA GLY A 224 7.37 -8.96 -0.16
C GLY A 224 8.09 -8.12 -1.19
N MET A 225 7.53 -6.95 -1.48
CA MET A 225 8.15 -5.91 -2.30
C MET A 225 8.05 -4.58 -1.58
N GLU A 226 9.15 -3.83 -1.55
CA GLU A 226 9.20 -2.51 -0.92
C GLU A 226 10.10 -1.57 -1.70
N LEU A 227 9.61 -0.37 -1.98
CA LEU A 227 10.27 0.64 -2.79
C LEU A 227 11.24 1.52 -1.97
N LYS A 228 10.95 1.75 -0.69
CA LYS A 228 11.71 2.66 0.16
C LYS A 228 12.80 1.91 0.94
N PRO A 229 14.04 2.43 0.98
CA PRO A 229 15.18 1.70 1.55
C PRO A 229 15.05 1.43 3.05
N LEU A 230 14.56 2.40 3.83
CA LEU A 230 14.39 2.21 5.27
C LEU A 230 13.30 1.18 5.61
N PRO A 231 12.05 1.29 5.09
CA PRO A 231 11.06 0.23 5.26
C PRO A 231 11.54 -1.14 4.79
N HIS A 232 12.25 -1.22 3.66
CA HIS A 232 12.84 -2.47 3.16
C HIS A 232 13.80 -3.10 4.17
N LEU A 233 14.78 -2.34 4.67
CA LEU A 233 15.71 -2.78 5.71
C LEU A 233 14.96 -3.27 6.95
N LEU A 234 13.92 -2.54 7.34
CA LEU A 234 13.12 -2.90 8.49
C LEU A 234 12.31 -4.18 8.25
N ALA A 235 11.77 -4.42 7.06
CA ALA A 235 11.09 -5.67 6.72
C ALA A 235 12.06 -6.85 6.75
N VAL A 236 13.22 -6.74 6.10
CA VAL A 236 14.26 -7.77 6.10
C VAL A 236 14.65 -8.15 7.53
N THR A 237 14.95 -7.15 8.35
CA THR A 237 15.31 -7.36 9.75
C THR A 237 14.16 -8.01 10.53
N ASN A 238 12.92 -7.55 10.32
CA ASN A 238 11.74 -8.11 10.99
C ASN A 238 11.54 -9.59 10.67
N LEU A 239 11.76 -10.00 9.42
CA LEU A 239 11.62 -11.39 9.00
C LEU A 239 12.72 -12.28 9.61
N ILE A 240 13.98 -11.82 9.67
CA ILE A 240 15.08 -12.54 10.36
C ILE A 240 14.74 -12.78 11.83
N LEU A 241 14.15 -11.79 12.49
CA LEU A 241 13.70 -11.90 13.88
C LEU A 241 12.60 -12.91 14.07
N HIS A 242 11.76 -13.08 13.06
CA HIS A 242 10.76 -14.12 13.01
C HIS A 242 11.33 -15.40 12.37
N ASP A 243 12.62 -15.70 12.54
CA ASP A 243 13.30 -16.93 12.10
C ASP A 243 13.11 -17.26 10.61
N ILE A 244 13.11 -16.23 9.77
CA ILE A 244 13.26 -16.36 8.31
C ILE A 244 14.69 -15.94 7.97
N GLU A 245 15.57 -16.92 7.79
CA GLU A 245 17.02 -16.70 7.59
C GLU A 245 17.31 -15.99 6.26
N LEU A 246 16.52 -16.29 5.23
CA LEU A 246 16.61 -15.69 3.89
C LEU A 246 15.29 -14.98 3.51
N PRO A 247 15.02 -13.78 4.04
CA PRO A 247 13.83 -13.01 3.69
C PRO A 247 13.72 -12.76 2.18
N ASP A 248 12.60 -13.14 1.57
CA ASP A 248 12.31 -12.85 0.16
C ASP A 248 11.62 -11.48 0.03
N ILE A 249 12.37 -10.40 0.31
CA ILE A 249 11.90 -9.02 0.21
C ILE A 249 12.66 -8.29 -0.91
N SER A 250 11.97 -8.05 -2.02
CA SER A 250 12.55 -7.33 -3.17
C SER A 250 12.56 -5.82 -2.93
N TYR A 251 13.71 -5.18 -3.11
CA TYR A 251 13.88 -3.72 -3.06
C TYR A 251 13.64 -3.11 -4.44
N GLU A 252 12.38 -2.85 -4.80
CA GLU A 252 11.97 -2.38 -6.13
C GLU A 252 10.57 -1.73 -6.12
N ASP A 253 10.21 -1.07 -7.22
CA ASP A 253 8.82 -0.66 -7.47
C ASP A 253 8.01 -1.87 -7.97
N ALA A 254 7.12 -2.37 -7.12
CA ALA A 254 6.24 -3.51 -7.39
C ALA A 254 5.38 -3.32 -8.66
N LEU A 255 4.93 -2.09 -8.94
CA LEU A 255 4.03 -1.82 -10.05
C LEU A 255 4.71 -2.02 -11.42
N LEU A 256 6.04 -1.80 -11.50
CA LEU A 256 6.81 -2.03 -12.73
C LEU A 256 6.81 -3.51 -13.18
N ARG A 257 6.58 -4.44 -12.25
CA ARG A 257 6.54 -5.89 -12.53
C ARG A 257 5.22 -6.37 -13.12
N ASN A 258 4.17 -5.55 -13.11
CA ASN A 258 2.83 -6.00 -13.52
C ASN A 258 2.79 -6.58 -14.95
N LYS A 259 3.59 -6.03 -15.87
CA LYS A 259 3.69 -6.51 -17.27
C LYS A 259 4.44 -7.84 -17.44
N SER A 260 5.24 -8.24 -16.46
CA SER A 260 6.17 -9.38 -16.55
C SER A 260 5.76 -10.55 -15.65
N VAL A 261 4.58 -10.49 -15.02
CA VAL A 261 4.13 -11.53 -14.09
C VAL A 261 3.97 -12.89 -14.79
N THR A 262 4.50 -13.93 -14.16
CA THR A 262 4.38 -15.32 -14.59
C THR A 262 3.67 -16.16 -13.54
N ASP A 263 3.33 -17.41 -13.86
CA ASP A 263 2.68 -18.33 -12.91
C ASP A 263 3.51 -18.59 -11.65
N LYS A 264 4.84 -18.42 -11.70
CA LYS A 264 5.75 -18.57 -10.55
C LYS A 264 5.69 -17.39 -9.59
N ASP A 265 5.36 -16.21 -10.11
CA ASP A 265 5.26 -14.99 -9.32
C ASP A 265 3.95 -14.96 -8.53
N ARG A 266 2.90 -15.61 -9.06
CA ARG A 266 1.57 -15.64 -8.45
C ARG A 266 1.55 -16.33 -7.08
N ALA A 267 0.67 -15.82 -6.21
CA ALA A 267 0.52 -16.26 -4.83
C ALA A 267 -0.88 -16.83 -4.57
N GLU A 268 -0.97 -17.77 -3.62
CA GLU A 268 -2.24 -18.27 -3.07
C GLU A 268 -2.90 -17.24 -2.13
N VAL A 269 -2.08 -16.44 -1.46
CA VAL A 269 -2.54 -15.45 -0.48
C VAL A 269 -1.90 -14.09 -0.74
N ILE A 270 -2.72 -13.03 -0.75
CA ILE A 270 -2.24 -11.64 -0.70
C ILE A 270 -2.76 -10.96 0.57
N LEU A 271 -1.85 -10.35 1.33
CA LEU A 271 -2.17 -9.53 2.49
C LEU A 271 -1.45 -8.20 2.30
N ALA A 272 -2.18 -7.09 2.22
CA ALA A 272 -1.55 -5.82 1.83
C ALA A 272 -2.28 -4.58 2.36
N ASN A 273 -1.52 -3.52 2.60
CA ASN A 273 -2.03 -2.16 2.76
C ASN A 273 -1.27 -1.26 1.75
N PRO A 274 -1.71 -1.22 0.48
CA PRO A 274 -1.08 -0.37 -0.51
C PRO A 274 -1.19 1.13 -0.14
N PRO A 275 -0.33 1.99 -0.69
CA PRO A 275 -0.40 3.44 -0.44
C PRO A 275 -1.79 4.01 -0.74
N PHE A 276 -2.41 4.72 0.22
CA PHE A 276 -3.76 5.29 0.08
C PHE A 276 -3.85 6.45 -0.92
N GLY A 277 -2.73 7.13 -1.16
CA GLY A 277 -2.64 8.26 -2.07
C GLY A 277 -1.23 8.37 -2.61
N GLY A 278 -1.11 8.86 -3.84
CA GLY A 278 0.16 8.99 -4.52
C GLY A 278 -0.01 8.81 -6.01
N ASN A 279 0.60 9.72 -6.77
CA ASN A 279 0.67 9.61 -8.21
C ASN A 279 1.94 8.87 -8.61
N VAL A 280 1.79 7.80 -9.36
CA VAL A 280 2.93 7.17 -10.04
C VAL A 280 3.37 8.02 -11.23
N ASP A 281 4.58 7.80 -11.72
CA ASP A 281 5.03 8.38 -12.98
C ASP A 281 4.37 7.71 -14.19
N GLU A 282 4.60 8.28 -15.38
CA GLU A 282 3.99 7.79 -16.61
C GLU A 282 4.55 6.44 -17.05
N GLU A 283 5.84 6.18 -16.81
CA GLU A 283 6.49 4.90 -17.10
C GLU A 283 5.84 3.75 -16.32
N THR A 284 5.56 3.96 -15.04
CA THR A 284 4.87 3.00 -14.19
C THR A 284 3.45 2.76 -14.65
N ALA A 285 2.70 3.83 -14.94
CA ALA A 285 1.32 3.71 -15.46
C ALA A 285 1.26 2.97 -16.81
N ASP A 286 2.28 3.12 -17.66
CA ASP A 286 2.37 2.49 -18.96
C ASP A 286 2.58 0.97 -18.91
N THR A 287 2.99 0.43 -17.75
CA THR A 287 3.05 -1.03 -17.52
C THR A 287 1.67 -1.68 -17.38
N PHE A 288 0.59 -0.88 -17.29
CA PHE A 288 -0.78 -1.36 -17.19
C PHE A 288 -1.54 -1.26 -18.52
N PRO A 289 -2.52 -2.15 -18.76
CA PRO A 289 -3.41 -2.07 -19.91
C PRO A 289 -4.10 -0.71 -20.02
N LEU A 290 -4.32 -0.23 -21.25
CA LEU A 290 -4.96 1.07 -21.52
C LEU A 290 -6.32 1.26 -20.82
N SER A 291 -7.06 0.18 -20.56
CA SER A 291 -8.34 0.21 -19.84
C SER A 291 -8.21 0.60 -18.36
N PHE A 292 -7.05 0.31 -17.75
CA PHE A 292 -6.75 0.48 -16.33
C PHE A 292 -5.67 1.54 -16.06
N ARG A 293 -5.14 2.19 -17.10
CA ARG A 293 -4.08 3.19 -16.97
C ARG A 293 -4.59 4.43 -16.22
N THR A 294 -4.05 4.63 -15.04
CA THR A 294 -4.28 5.78 -14.15
C THR A 294 -2.96 6.12 -13.45
N ARG A 295 -2.88 7.29 -12.82
CA ARG A 295 -1.74 7.64 -11.95
C ARG A 295 -1.99 7.32 -10.49
N GLU A 296 -3.23 6.99 -10.13
CA GLU A 296 -3.63 6.63 -8.77
C GLU A 296 -3.02 5.28 -8.35
N SER A 297 -2.01 5.31 -7.49
CA SER A 297 -1.28 4.12 -7.03
C SER A 297 -2.18 3.04 -6.44
N ALA A 298 -3.12 3.39 -5.56
CA ALA A 298 -4.05 2.44 -4.92
C ALA A 298 -4.84 1.60 -5.95
N ASP A 299 -5.29 2.23 -7.04
CA ASP A 299 -6.06 1.56 -8.10
C ASP A 299 -5.15 0.61 -8.90
N LEU A 300 -3.90 1.01 -9.19
CA LEU A 300 -2.93 0.17 -9.89
C LEU A 300 -2.50 -1.03 -9.03
N PHE A 301 -2.30 -0.84 -7.73
CA PHE A 301 -2.03 -1.94 -6.80
C PHE A 301 -3.19 -2.95 -6.77
N LEU A 302 -4.44 -2.50 -6.80
CA LEU A 302 -5.59 -3.40 -6.89
C LEU A 302 -5.55 -4.23 -8.18
N VAL A 303 -5.26 -3.61 -9.33
CA VAL A 303 -5.09 -4.33 -10.61
C VAL A 303 -3.96 -5.36 -10.53
N MET A 304 -2.81 -4.96 -9.97
CA MET A 304 -1.66 -5.85 -9.80
C MET A 304 -1.98 -7.02 -8.89
N MET A 305 -2.57 -6.80 -7.72
CA MET A 305 -2.90 -7.87 -6.76
C MET A 305 -3.88 -8.89 -7.38
N VAL A 306 -4.88 -8.43 -8.12
CA VAL A 306 -5.80 -9.32 -8.84
C VAL A 306 -5.08 -10.15 -9.93
N ASN A 307 -4.02 -9.63 -10.54
CA ASN A 307 -3.19 -10.32 -11.53
C ASN A 307 -2.19 -11.31 -10.89
N TYR A 308 -1.72 -11.01 -9.67
CA TYR A 308 -0.81 -11.85 -8.88
C TYR A 308 -1.52 -12.98 -8.14
N LEU A 309 -2.83 -12.96 -7.97
CA LEU A 309 -3.54 -14.09 -7.37
C LEU A 309 -3.62 -15.28 -8.33
N LYS A 310 -3.32 -16.47 -7.82
CA LYS A 310 -3.68 -17.73 -8.50
C LYS A 310 -5.20 -17.90 -8.53
N PRO A 311 -5.76 -18.67 -9.50
CA PRO A 311 -7.14 -19.13 -9.40
C PRO A 311 -7.35 -19.92 -8.09
N GLY A 312 -8.41 -19.59 -7.34
CA GLY A 312 -8.66 -20.07 -5.98
C GLY A 312 -7.83 -19.36 -4.89
N GLY A 313 -6.92 -18.47 -5.27
CA GLY A 313 -6.18 -17.62 -4.36
C GLY A 313 -7.06 -16.54 -3.74
N ARG A 314 -6.70 -16.07 -2.56
CA ARG A 314 -7.50 -15.17 -1.73
C ARG A 314 -6.68 -13.99 -1.24
N ALA A 315 -7.33 -12.84 -1.11
CA ALA A 315 -6.69 -11.63 -0.63
C ALA A 315 -7.49 -10.98 0.48
N ALA A 316 -6.78 -10.36 1.42
CA ALA A 316 -7.33 -9.30 2.24
C ALA A 316 -6.46 -8.06 2.18
N ILE A 317 -7.08 -6.94 1.81
CA ILE A 317 -6.36 -5.70 1.55
C ILE A 317 -7.04 -4.52 2.21
N VAL A 318 -6.27 -3.49 2.50
CA VAL A 318 -6.78 -2.20 2.98
C VAL A 318 -6.86 -1.23 1.79
N LEU A 319 -8.01 -0.57 1.59
CA LEU A 319 -8.17 0.48 0.59
C LEU A 319 -8.95 1.68 1.14
N PRO A 320 -8.64 2.91 0.70
CA PRO A 320 -9.40 4.09 1.09
C PRO A 320 -10.77 4.12 0.38
N ASP A 321 -11.73 4.88 0.93
CA ASP A 321 -13.04 5.12 0.30
C ASP A 321 -12.94 5.57 -1.18
N GLY A 322 -11.88 6.33 -1.52
CA GLY A 322 -11.63 6.81 -2.89
C GLY A 322 -11.34 5.71 -3.92
N SER A 323 -11.03 4.48 -3.48
CA SER A 323 -10.91 3.32 -4.38
C SER A 323 -12.25 2.61 -4.59
N LEU A 324 -13.20 2.74 -3.65
CA LEU A 324 -14.54 2.14 -3.72
C LEU A 324 -15.52 2.96 -4.59
N THR A 325 -15.19 4.23 -4.86
CA THR A 325 -16.07 5.19 -5.56
C THR A 325 -15.43 5.77 -6.82
N GLY A 326 -16.21 6.52 -7.60
CA GLY A 326 -15.69 7.36 -8.68
C GLY A 326 -15.82 6.77 -10.10
N ASN A 327 -15.69 7.63 -11.11
CA ASN A 327 -16.01 7.30 -12.50
C ASN A 327 -14.77 6.91 -13.33
N GLY A 328 -14.99 6.50 -14.58
CA GLY A 328 -13.91 6.30 -15.55
C GLY A 328 -13.06 5.07 -15.23
N VAL A 329 -11.75 5.24 -15.12
CA VAL A 329 -10.81 4.13 -14.85
C VAL A 329 -11.10 3.46 -13.51
N LYS A 330 -11.45 4.24 -12.46
CA LYS A 330 -11.82 3.71 -11.14
C LYS A 330 -12.99 2.72 -11.22
N ALA A 331 -14.05 3.08 -11.95
CA ALA A 331 -15.19 2.18 -12.15
C ALA A 331 -14.81 0.91 -12.92
N ARG A 332 -13.91 1.00 -13.91
CA ARG A 332 -13.40 -0.17 -14.65
C ARG A 332 -12.54 -1.09 -13.79
N VAL A 333 -11.75 -0.55 -12.87
CA VAL A 333 -10.96 -1.35 -11.92
C VAL A 333 -11.89 -2.14 -11.00
N ARG A 334 -12.97 -1.52 -10.52
CA ARG A 334 -13.98 -2.23 -9.71
C ARG A 334 -14.79 -3.24 -10.52
N GLU A 335 -15.17 -2.91 -11.75
CA GLU A 335 -15.77 -3.88 -12.67
C GLU A 335 -14.86 -5.11 -12.84
N MET A 336 -13.56 -4.88 -13.08
CA MET A 336 -12.56 -5.94 -13.21
C MET A 336 -12.46 -6.79 -11.93
N LEU A 337 -12.44 -6.15 -10.76
CA LEU A 337 -12.45 -6.86 -9.47
C LEU A 337 -13.70 -7.75 -9.35
N LEU A 338 -14.90 -7.21 -9.54
CA LEU A 338 -16.16 -7.96 -9.38
C LEU A 338 -16.33 -9.05 -10.44
N ARG A 339 -15.77 -8.83 -11.65
CA ARG A 339 -15.86 -9.78 -12.75
C ARG A 339 -14.99 -11.00 -12.46
N HIS A 340 -13.76 -10.78 -12.03
CA HIS A 340 -12.77 -11.83 -11.92
C HIS A 340 -12.65 -12.46 -10.54
N CYS A 341 -13.06 -11.74 -9.50
CA CYS A 341 -12.98 -12.17 -8.12
C CYS A 341 -14.39 -12.23 -7.52
N ASP A 342 -14.55 -13.11 -6.54
CA ASP A 342 -15.66 -13.08 -5.61
C ASP A 342 -15.27 -12.19 -4.43
N LEU A 343 -15.60 -10.90 -4.53
CA LEU A 343 -15.51 -9.95 -3.43
C LEU A 343 -16.65 -10.25 -2.48
N HIS A 344 -16.38 -11.05 -1.47
CA HIS A 344 -17.43 -11.57 -0.60
C HIS A 344 -17.66 -10.71 0.65
N THR A 345 -16.67 -9.90 1.06
CA THR A 345 -16.77 -9.08 2.27
C THR A 345 -16.06 -7.73 2.15
N ILE A 346 -16.69 -6.67 2.65
CA ILE A 346 -16.07 -5.37 2.94
C ILE A 346 -16.33 -4.99 4.40
N VAL A 347 -15.28 -4.83 5.19
CA VAL A 347 -15.39 -4.24 6.54
C VAL A 347 -15.04 -2.75 6.46
N ARG A 348 -15.98 -1.89 6.86
CA ARG A 348 -15.80 -0.44 6.90
C ARG A 348 -15.22 -0.02 8.24
N LEU A 349 -14.12 0.71 8.23
CA LEU A 349 -13.46 1.18 9.44
C LEU A 349 -13.76 2.65 9.73
N PRO A 350 -13.74 3.07 11.01
CA PRO A 350 -13.78 4.49 11.37
C PRO A 350 -12.60 5.27 10.78
N ASN A 351 -12.84 6.53 10.38
CA ASN A 351 -11.84 7.44 9.78
C ASN A 351 -10.62 7.70 10.66
N SER A 352 -10.72 7.41 11.97
CA SER A 352 -9.67 7.65 12.95
C SER A 352 -8.63 6.53 13.05
N VAL A 353 -8.89 5.35 12.47
CA VAL A 353 -8.02 4.16 12.62
C VAL A 353 -6.57 4.42 12.18
N PHE A 354 -6.38 5.19 11.12
CA PHE A 354 -5.07 5.50 10.56
C PHE A 354 -4.56 6.90 10.94
N ARG A 355 -5.19 7.60 11.91
CA ARG A 355 -4.70 8.92 12.36
C ARG A 355 -3.39 8.78 13.14
N PRO A 356 -2.45 9.75 13.01
CA PRO A 356 -2.54 10.98 12.21
C PRO A 356 -2.12 10.82 10.73
N TYR A 357 -1.79 9.61 10.28
CA TYR A 357 -1.20 9.34 8.96
C TYR A 357 -2.19 9.57 7.83
N ALA A 358 -3.41 9.06 7.98
CA ALA A 358 -4.50 9.26 7.05
C ALA A 358 -5.73 9.80 7.78
N THR A 359 -6.44 10.72 7.12
CA THR A 359 -7.75 11.24 7.57
C THR A 359 -8.92 10.61 6.81
N VAL A 360 -8.64 9.88 5.73
CA VAL A 360 -9.65 9.19 4.92
C VAL A 360 -10.11 7.89 5.59
N ALA A 361 -11.39 7.58 5.43
CA ALA A 361 -11.92 6.27 5.81
C ALA A 361 -11.19 5.17 5.04
N ALA A 362 -10.95 4.05 5.72
CA ALA A 362 -10.34 2.87 5.15
C ALA A 362 -11.30 1.68 5.22
N ASN A 363 -11.16 0.76 4.28
CA ASN A 363 -12.00 -0.42 4.16
C ASN A 363 -11.10 -1.65 4.03
N LEU A 364 -11.53 -2.74 4.66
CA LEU A 364 -10.89 -4.05 4.57
C LEU A 364 -11.66 -4.88 3.56
N LEU A 365 -11.07 -5.17 2.42
CA LEU A 365 -11.69 -5.94 1.34
C LEU A 365 -11.19 -7.37 1.39
N PHE A 366 -12.09 -8.33 1.27
CA PHE A 366 -11.77 -9.76 1.22
C PHE A 366 -12.36 -10.38 -0.04
N PHE A 367 -11.50 -10.97 -0.86
CA PHE A 367 -11.92 -11.54 -2.14
C PHE A 367 -11.12 -12.77 -2.55
N GLU A 368 -11.75 -13.63 -3.33
CA GLU A 368 -11.14 -14.83 -3.92
C GLU A 368 -11.13 -14.74 -5.44
N ARG A 369 -10.00 -15.05 -6.07
CA ARG A 369 -9.86 -15.08 -7.53
C ARG A 369 -10.56 -16.33 -8.08
N LYS A 370 -11.69 -16.19 -8.78
CA LYS A 370 -12.43 -17.34 -9.33
C LYS A 370 -11.97 -17.75 -10.73
N SER A 371 -11.40 -16.82 -11.49
CA SER A 371 -11.06 -17.01 -12.90
C SER A 371 -9.56 -17.07 -13.17
N SER A 372 -9.18 -17.73 -14.26
CA SER A 372 -7.81 -17.63 -14.78
C SER A 372 -7.49 -16.20 -15.21
N PRO A 373 -6.27 -15.69 -14.98
CA PRO A 373 -5.83 -14.40 -15.53
C PRO A 373 -5.85 -14.32 -17.06
N ALA A 374 -5.85 -15.47 -17.76
CA ALA A 374 -5.84 -15.56 -19.22
C ALA A 374 -7.24 -15.50 -19.87
N ARG A 375 -8.33 -15.55 -19.09
CA ARG A 375 -9.70 -15.57 -19.62
C ARG A 375 -10.56 -14.54 -18.91
N GLU A 376 -11.26 -13.72 -19.69
CA GLU A 376 -12.33 -12.87 -19.18
C GLU A 376 -13.58 -13.73 -18.94
N PRO A 377 -14.12 -13.77 -17.70
CA PRO A 377 -15.36 -14.48 -17.41
C PRO A 377 -16.56 -13.87 -18.13
N ASP A 378 -17.43 -14.76 -18.64
CA ASP A 378 -18.69 -14.38 -19.26
C ASP A 378 -19.64 -13.73 -18.23
N GLU A 379 -19.60 -14.22 -16.98
CA GLU A 379 -20.38 -13.69 -15.85
C GLU A 379 -19.52 -13.04 -14.79
N PHE A 380 -20.12 -12.15 -14.00
CA PHE A 380 -19.48 -11.61 -12.81
C PHE A 380 -19.34 -12.68 -11.72
N SER A 381 -18.12 -12.83 -11.21
CA SER A 381 -17.80 -13.76 -10.12
C SER A 381 -18.41 -13.31 -8.80
N THR A 382 -18.45 -12.01 -8.53
CA THR A 382 -19.13 -11.46 -7.35
C THR A 382 -20.64 -11.42 -7.57
N LYS A 383 -21.40 -12.17 -6.78
CA LYS A 383 -22.87 -12.16 -6.83
C LYS A 383 -23.49 -11.26 -5.76
N ALA A 384 -22.92 -11.26 -4.55
CA ALA A 384 -23.33 -10.41 -3.45
C ALA A 384 -22.14 -10.10 -2.55
N ILE A 385 -22.14 -8.91 -1.95
CA ILE A 385 -21.13 -8.48 -0.99
C ILE A 385 -21.79 -8.38 0.39
N TRP A 386 -21.14 -8.95 1.40
CA TRP A 386 -21.45 -8.62 2.78
C TRP A 386 -20.65 -7.40 3.23
N PHE A 387 -21.33 -6.45 3.84
CA PHE A 387 -20.70 -5.33 4.50
C PHE A 387 -20.78 -5.51 6.02
N TYR A 388 -19.74 -5.08 6.72
CA TYR A 388 -19.74 -4.97 8.18
C TYR A 388 -19.17 -3.61 8.58
N GLU A 389 -19.89 -2.87 9.42
CA GLU A 389 -19.46 -1.58 9.93
C GLU A 389 -18.81 -1.73 11.31
N HIS A 390 -17.48 -1.58 11.34
CA HIS A 390 -16.72 -1.60 12.58
C HIS A 390 -17.01 -0.33 13.38
N SER A 391 -17.49 -0.51 14.62
CA SER A 391 -17.84 0.60 15.50
C SER A 391 -16.71 0.91 16.47
N LEU A 392 -16.58 2.18 16.85
CA LEU A 392 -15.72 2.55 17.96
C LEU A 392 -16.22 1.91 19.27
N PRO A 393 -15.31 1.63 20.23
CA PRO A 393 -15.70 1.24 21.58
C PRO A 393 -16.63 2.28 22.22
N GLU A 394 -17.52 1.81 23.10
CA GLU A 394 -18.49 2.68 23.78
C GLU A 394 -17.79 3.85 24.51
N GLY A 395 -18.28 5.07 24.31
CA GLY A 395 -17.71 6.30 24.87
C GLY A 395 -16.45 6.83 24.17
N MET A 396 -15.95 6.15 23.12
CA MET A 396 -14.83 6.63 22.31
C MET A 396 -15.31 7.37 21.07
N LYS A 397 -14.82 8.60 20.86
CA LYS A 397 -15.11 9.41 19.65
C LYS A 397 -14.15 9.14 18.49
N TYR A 398 -12.91 8.75 18.76
CA TYR A 398 -11.89 8.47 17.75
C TYR A 398 -10.73 7.66 18.34
N TYR A 399 -10.05 6.88 17.49
CA TYR A 399 -8.75 6.27 17.82
C TYR A 399 -7.64 7.32 17.80
N SER A 400 -6.67 7.16 18.70
CA SER A 400 -5.51 8.06 18.83
C SER A 400 -4.22 7.29 19.06
N LYS A 401 -3.07 7.97 19.03
CA LYS A 401 -1.77 7.35 19.32
C LYS A 401 -1.73 6.64 20.69
N THR A 402 -2.45 7.16 21.69
CA THR A 402 -2.51 6.58 23.04
C THR A 402 -3.63 5.56 23.22
N LYS A 403 -4.62 5.56 22.32
CA LYS A 403 -5.74 4.61 22.30
C LYS A 403 -5.95 4.12 20.87
N PRO A 404 -5.03 3.30 20.32
CA PRO A 404 -5.16 2.74 18.99
C PRO A 404 -6.22 1.61 19.00
N ILE A 405 -6.67 1.24 17.80
CA ILE A 405 -7.53 0.06 17.60
C ILE A 405 -6.85 -1.21 18.16
N ARG A 406 -7.63 -2.06 18.83
CA ARG A 406 -7.15 -3.30 19.44
C ARG A 406 -7.74 -4.53 18.77
N LEU A 407 -7.00 -5.64 18.83
CA LEU A 407 -7.43 -6.88 18.20
C LEU A 407 -8.76 -7.42 18.76
N SER A 408 -9.00 -7.25 20.07
CA SER A 408 -10.24 -7.66 20.73
C SER A 408 -11.46 -6.87 20.24
N GLU A 409 -11.26 -5.73 19.57
CA GLU A 409 -12.37 -4.93 19.05
C GLU A 409 -12.95 -5.55 17.77
N PHE A 410 -12.28 -6.56 17.18
CA PHE A 410 -12.75 -7.34 16.03
C PHE A 410 -13.53 -8.62 16.42
N ASP A 411 -13.82 -8.84 17.71
CA ASP A 411 -14.48 -10.08 18.16
C ASP A 411 -15.87 -10.25 17.55
N GLY A 412 -16.62 -9.16 17.35
CA GLY A 412 -17.93 -9.20 16.67
C GLY A 412 -17.83 -9.65 15.21
N GLU A 413 -16.82 -9.15 14.48
CA GLU A 413 -16.53 -9.56 13.11
C GLU A 413 -16.14 -11.04 13.04
N ARG A 414 -15.33 -11.53 14.00
CA ARG A 414 -14.91 -12.94 14.08
C ARG A 414 -16.09 -13.87 14.29
N GLU A 415 -16.94 -13.57 15.27
CA GLU A 415 -18.12 -14.38 15.59
C GLU A 415 -19.09 -14.44 14.39
N TRP A 416 -19.26 -13.30 13.71
CA TRP A 416 -20.11 -13.18 12.53
C TRP A 416 -19.54 -13.87 11.28
N TRP A 417 -18.21 -13.97 11.13
CA TRP A 417 -17.53 -14.32 9.87
C TRP A 417 -18.04 -15.60 9.20
N ASN A 418 -18.25 -16.65 10.00
CA ASN A 418 -18.69 -17.98 9.55
C ASN A 418 -20.21 -18.21 9.71
N HIS A 419 -20.94 -17.27 10.32
CA HIS A 419 -22.38 -17.35 10.59
C HIS A 419 -23.08 -16.05 10.18
N ARG A 420 -22.87 -15.65 8.92
CA ARG A 420 -23.27 -14.31 8.45
C ARG A 420 -24.78 -14.12 8.45
N THR A 421 -25.24 -13.21 9.29
CA THR A 421 -26.62 -12.70 9.32
C THR A 421 -26.62 -11.20 9.23
N GLU A 422 -27.73 -10.63 8.74
CA GLU A 422 -27.93 -9.18 8.83
C GLU A 422 -28.13 -8.76 10.29
N SER A 423 -27.65 -7.57 10.62
CA SER A 423 -27.70 -6.97 11.95
C SER A 423 -27.59 -5.45 11.86
N GLU A 424 -27.63 -4.76 13.00
CA GLU A 424 -27.35 -3.31 13.07
C GLU A 424 -26.01 -2.92 12.44
N LYS A 425 -25.03 -3.83 12.40
CA LYS A 425 -23.68 -3.57 11.86
C LYS A 425 -23.41 -4.24 10.52
N ALA A 426 -24.18 -5.27 10.14
CA ALA A 426 -23.91 -6.08 8.97
C ALA A 426 -25.11 -6.12 8.02
N TRP A 427 -24.88 -5.91 6.72
CA TRP A 427 -25.92 -5.97 5.69
C TRP A 427 -25.39 -6.61 4.42
N LYS A 428 -26.28 -7.18 3.60
CA LYS A 428 -25.92 -7.84 2.34
C LYS A 428 -26.43 -7.04 1.15
N VAL A 429 -25.57 -6.85 0.15
CA VAL A 429 -25.92 -6.16 -1.09
C VAL A 429 -25.86 -7.16 -2.26
N SER A 430 -26.95 -7.28 -3.01
CA SER A 430 -26.98 -8.08 -4.24
C SER A 430 -26.35 -7.30 -5.40
N ILE A 431 -25.09 -7.59 -5.68
CA ILE A 431 -24.34 -6.97 -6.77
C ILE A 431 -24.85 -7.43 -8.12
N GLU A 432 -25.23 -8.71 -8.24
CA GLU A 432 -25.82 -9.25 -9.46
C GLU A 432 -27.08 -8.49 -9.88
N ALA A 433 -28.01 -8.24 -8.94
CA ALA A 433 -29.23 -7.49 -9.23
C ALA A 433 -28.95 -6.05 -9.67
N ILE A 434 -27.95 -5.39 -9.06
CA ILE A 434 -27.54 -4.03 -9.41
C ILE A 434 -26.96 -4.00 -10.83
N ILE A 435 -26.08 -4.94 -11.17
CA ILE A 435 -25.46 -5.03 -12.49
C ILE A 435 -26.52 -5.33 -13.56
N VAL A 436 -27.42 -6.30 -13.33
CA VAL A 436 -28.50 -6.63 -14.26
C VAL A 436 -29.36 -5.40 -14.56
N ARG A 437 -29.82 -4.70 -13.51
CA ARG A 437 -30.62 -3.48 -13.65
C ARG A 437 -29.87 -2.38 -14.40
N ALA A 438 -28.58 -2.21 -14.15
CA ALA A 438 -27.77 -1.22 -14.85
C ALA A 438 -27.59 -1.56 -16.34
N CYS A 439 -27.37 -2.85 -16.66
CA CYS A 439 -27.33 -3.34 -18.04
C CYS A 439 -28.65 -3.08 -18.77
N GLU A 440 -29.79 -3.42 -18.16
CA GLU A 440 -31.13 -3.19 -18.73
C GLU A 440 -31.38 -1.70 -18.99
N ASN A 441 -31.03 -0.83 -18.05
CA ASN A 441 -31.22 0.61 -18.19
C ASN A 441 -30.25 1.25 -19.18
N ALA A 442 -29.04 0.71 -19.35
CA ALA A 442 -28.05 1.21 -20.29
C ALA A 442 -28.27 0.70 -21.73
N ALA A 443 -28.91 -0.47 -21.90
CA ALA A 443 -29.11 -1.11 -23.19
C ALA A 443 -29.79 -0.22 -24.25
N PRO A 444 -30.86 0.54 -23.97
CA PRO A 444 -31.48 1.44 -24.95
C PRO A 444 -30.52 2.51 -25.48
N HIS A 445 -29.64 3.03 -24.61
CA HIS A 445 -28.65 4.03 -24.99
C HIS A 445 -27.55 3.44 -25.87
N PHE A 446 -27.07 2.22 -25.57
CA PHE A 446 -26.07 1.54 -26.40
C PHE A 446 -26.62 1.09 -27.76
N GLN A 447 -27.88 0.65 -27.80
CA GLN A 447 -28.56 0.33 -29.07
C GLN A 447 -28.68 1.58 -29.94
N LYS A 448 -29.16 2.69 -29.37
CA LYS A 448 -29.28 3.98 -30.07
C LYS A 448 -27.92 4.53 -30.52
N GLU A 449 -26.87 4.37 -29.71
CA GLU A 449 -25.50 4.71 -30.10
C GLU A 449 -25.03 3.92 -31.33
N THR A 450 -25.29 2.61 -31.34
CA THR A 450 -24.94 1.72 -32.45
C THR A 450 -25.67 2.13 -33.74
N GLU A 451 -26.96 2.47 -33.63
CA GLU A 451 -27.75 2.97 -34.75
C GLU A 451 -27.21 4.30 -35.28
N LEU A 452 -26.93 5.26 -34.41
CA LEU A 452 -26.38 6.57 -34.78
C LEU A 452 -24.99 6.43 -35.42
N LYS A 453 -24.13 5.53 -34.92
CA LYS A 453 -22.84 5.20 -35.56
C LYS A 453 -23.04 4.62 -36.96
N LYS A 454 -24.02 3.74 -37.16
CA LYS A 454 -24.35 3.20 -38.48
C LYS A 454 -24.83 4.31 -39.42
N GLN A 455 -25.67 5.23 -38.94
CA GLN A 455 -26.12 6.40 -39.68
C GLN A 455 -24.95 7.32 -40.05
N ALA A 456 -24.04 7.62 -39.12
CA ALA A 456 -22.84 8.43 -39.35
C ALA A 456 -21.94 7.80 -40.42
N ARG A 457 -21.72 6.47 -40.39
CA ARG A 457 -20.96 5.75 -41.44
C ARG A 457 -21.61 5.90 -42.82
N ASN A 458 -22.94 5.83 -42.90
CA ASN A 458 -23.68 6.01 -44.15
C ASN A 458 -23.56 7.46 -44.67
N ILE A 459 -23.67 8.45 -43.80
CA ILE A 459 -23.48 9.87 -44.16
C ILE A 459 -22.05 10.11 -44.66
N LYS A 460 -21.05 9.57 -43.96
CA LYS A 460 -19.63 9.65 -44.37
C LYS A 460 -19.42 9.08 -45.78
N THR A 461 -20.03 7.94 -46.07
CA THR A 461 -19.99 7.33 -47.41
C THR A 461 -20.63 8.22 -48.48
N LYS A 462 -21.77 8.87 -48.17
CA LYS A 462 -22.42 9.84 -49.07
C LYS A 462 -21.53 11.05 -49.33
N ILE A 463 -20.93 11.63 -48.29
CA ILE A 463 -19.99 12.76 -48.41
C ILE A 463 -18.82 12.39 -49.33
N THR A 464 -18.21 11.22 -49.15
CA THR A 464 -17.11 10.76 -50.00
C THR A 464 -17.52 10.65 -51.46
N ARG A 465 -18.71 10.09 -51.74
CA ARG A 465 -19.24 9.99 -53.11
C ARG A 465 -19.50 11.38 -53.72
N GLN A 466 -20.12 12.28 -52.97
CA GLN A 466 -20.50 13.61 -53.45
C GLN A 466 -19.28 14.52 -53.67
N LYS A 467 -18.24 14.42 -52.82
CA LYS A 467 -16.93 15.05 -53.05
C LYS A 467 -16.24 14.50 -54.31
N ALA A 468 -16.36 13.20 -54.59
CA ALA A 468 -15.82 12.62 -55.82
C ALA A 468 -16.56 13.12 -57.08
N ASP A 469 -17.88 13.25 -57.00
CA ASP A 469 -18.70 13.78 -58.12
C ASP A 469 -18.45 15.29 -58.34
N LEU A 470 -18.27 16.07 -57.27
CA LEU A 470 -17.84 17.48 -57.34
C LEU A 470 -16.50 17.64 -58.05
N LYS A 471 -15.49 16.81 -57.75
CA LYS A 471 -14.20 16.82 -58.45
C LYS A 471 -14.33 16.56 -59.96
N LYS A 472 -15.34 15.78 -60.39
CA LYS A 472 -15.60 15.55 -61.82
C LYS A 472 -16.30 16.75 -62.48
N LEU A 473 -17.17 17.44 -61.74
CA LEU A 473 -17.87 18.65 -62.22
C LEU A 473 -16.94 19.86 -62.31
N ASP A 474 -15.97 19.98 -61.40
CA ASP A 474 -14.94 21.02 -61.42
C ASP A 474 -14.11 20.97 -62.71
N LYS A 475 -13.75 19.76 -63.17
CA LYS A 475 -13.12 19.55 -64.49
C LYS A 475 -13.96 20.02 -65.68
N LYS A 476 -15.29 20.12 -65.52
CA LYS A 476 -16.24 20.56 -66.56
C LYS A 476 -16.63 22.04 -66.45
N LYS A 477 -16.09 22.79 -65.47
CA LYS A 477 -16.35 24.23 -65.23
C LYS A 477 -17.83 24.64 -65.07
N ASP A 478 -18.68 23.75 -64.54
CA ASP A 478 -20.11 24.06 -64.30
C ASP A 478 -20.32 24.73 -62.93
N ALA A 479 -20.10 26.04 -62.87
CA ALA A 479 -20.07 26.82 -61.63
C ALA A 479 -21.36 26.72 -60.77
N VAL A 480 -22.53 26.60 -61.42
CA VAL A 480 -23.82 26.52 -60.72
C VAL A 480 -23.98 25.17 -60.03
N LYS A 481 -23.64 24.07 -60.72
CA LYS A 481 -23.71 22.71 -60.13
C LYS A 481 -22.65 22.50 -59.06
N ILE A 482 -21.47 23.10 -59.21
CA ILE A 482 -20.41 23.06 -58.18
C ILE A 482 -20.90 23.75 -56.90
N LYS A 483 -21.48 24.96 -56.99
CA LYS A 483 -21.98 25.69 -55.82
C LYS A 483 -23.09 24.91 -55.10
N ARG A 484 -24.03 24.31 -55.85
CA ARG A 484 -25.10 23.48 -55.28
C ARG A 484 -24.56 22.20 -54.64
N GLY A 485 -23.66 21.50 -55.32
CA GLY A 485 -23.04 20.29 -54.78
C GLY A 485 -22.22 20.55 -53.52
N GLN A 486 -21.54 21.70 -53.45
CA GLN A 486 -20.82 22.12 -52.25
C GLN A 486 -21.78 22.37 -51.08
N ALA A 487 -22.88 23.09 -51.31
CA ALA A 487 -23.91 23.29 -50.28
C ALA A 487 -24.52 21.96 -49.77
N ASP A 488 -24.69 20.97 -50.64
CA ASP A 488 -25.16 19.64 -50.24
C ASP A 488 -24.12 18.89 -49.39
N VAL A 489 -22.83 19.01 -49.72
CA VAL A 489 -21.72 18.46 -48.91
C VAL A 489 -21.69 19.12 -47.54
N ASP A 490 -21.75 20.46 -47.48
CA ASP A 490 -21.72 21.21 -46.21
C ASP A 490 -22.92 20.80 -45.32
N LYS A 491 -24.10 20.59 -45.92
CA LYS A 491 -25.28 20.09 -45.21
C LYS A 491 -25.06 18.68 -44.65
N LEU A 492 -24.48 17.77 -45.43
CA LEU A 492 -24.17 16.41 -44.97
C LEU A 492 -23.09 16.40 -43.89
N GLU A 493 -22.08 17.27 -43.97
CA GLU A 493 -21.05 17.42 -42.95
C GLU A 493 -21.66 17.90 -41.63
N LYS A 494 -22.56 18.88 -41.67
CA LYS A 494 -23.33 19.31 -40.49
C LYS A 494 -24.17 18.16 -39.90
N GLN A 495 -24.87 17.41 -40.76
CA GLN A 495 -25.63 16.23 -40.31
C GLN A 495 -24.74 15.14 -39.70
N LEU A 496 -23.55 14.91 -40.27
CA LEU A 496 -22.57 13.97 -39.73
C LEU A 496 -22.14 14.39 -38.32
N GLN A 497 -21.77 15.66 -38.16
CA GLN A 497 -21.34 16.20 -36.87
C GLN A 497 -22.45 16.11 -35.81
N GLU A 498 -23.69 16.45 -36.16
CA GLU A 498 -24.85 16.32 -35.27
C GLU A 498 -25.11 14.85 -34.89
N THR A 499 -25.01 13.93 -35.84
CA THR A 499 -25.21 12.49 -35.61
C THR A 499 -24.12 11.91 -34.73
N GLU A 500 -22.85 12.24 -34.96
CA GLU A 500 -21.72 11.82 -34.12
C GLU A 500 -21.82 12.39 -32.71
N THR A 501 -22.26 13.65 -32.57
CA THR A 501 -22.47 14.28 -31.26
C THR A 501 -23.58 13.55 -30.48
N LYS A 502 -24.70 13.23 -31.14
CA LYS A 502 -25.76 12.42 -30.54
C LYS A 502 -25.26 11.03 -30.15
N ALA A 503 -24.49 10.36 -31.02
CA ALA A 503 -23.92 9.05 -30.70
C ALA A 503 -23.04 9.10 -29.46
N ARG A 504 -22.16 10.12 -29.35
CA ARG A 504 -21.31 10.31 -28.16
C ARG A 504 -22.13 10.59 -26.90
N ALA A 505 -23.21 11.35 -26.99
CA ALA A 505 -24.10 11.63 -25.87
C ALA A 505 -24.85 10.39 -25.37
N GLU A 506 -25.36 9.57 -26.30
CA GLU A 506 -25.97 8.28 -25.96
C GLU A 506 -24.96 7.33 -25.32
N LYS A 507 -23.75 7.21 -25.89
CA LYS A 507 -22.66 6.44 -25.28
C LYS A 507 -22.39 6.90 -23.85
N LYS A 508 -22.19 8.21 -23.64
CA LYS A 508 -21.88 8.78 -22.34
C LYS A 508 -23.00 8.51 -21.32
N THR A 509 -24.25 8.52 -21.78
CA THR A 509 -25.42 8.24 -20.92
C THR A 509 -25.47 6.76 -20.54
N GLY A 510 -25.30 5.86 -21.52
CA GLY A 510 -25.20 4.42 -21.28
C GLY A 510 -24.05 4.07 -20.35
N ASP A 511 -22.84 4.60 -20.62
CA ASP A 511 -21.66 4.42 -19.78
C ASP A 511 -21.94 4.88 -18.34
N ARG A 512 -22.53 6.06 -18.14
CA ARG A 512 -22.85 6.58 -16.80
C ARG A 512 -23.80 5.66 -16.03
N ILE A 513 -24.80 5.10 -16.70
CA ILE A 513 -25.77 4.18 -16.08
C ILE A 513 -25.12 2.84 -15.76
N TYR A 514 -24.38 2.28 -16.71
CA TYR A 514 -23.69 1.00 -16.55
C TYR A 514 -22.65 1.06 -15.44
N TYR A 515 -21.72 2.03 -15.51
CA TYR A 515 -20.61 2.10 -14.58
C TYR A 515 -21.01 2.50 -13.15
N ALA A 516 -22.19 3.08 -12.95
CA ALA A 516 -22.74 3.33 -11.63
C ALA A 516 -23.00 2.04 -10.83
N ALA A 517 -23.17 0.90 -11.50
CA ALA A 517 -23.33 -0.40 -10.84
C ALA A 517 -22.11 -0.85 -10.04
N PHE A 518 -20.93 -0.29 -10.35
CA PHE A 518 -19.67 -0.65 -9.72
C PHE A 518 -19.27 0.33 -8.63
N ASP A 519 -20.10 1.30 -8.25
CA ASP A 519 -19.86 2.07 -7.03
C ASP A 519 -20.12 1.20 -5.80
N LEU A 520 -19.09 0.99 -4.98
CA LEU A 520 -19.11 0.06 -3.85
C LEU A 520 -19.28 0.78 -2.50
N ASP A 521 -19.50 2.10 -2.48
CA ASP A 521 -19.73 2.86 -1.24
C ASP A 521 -21.16 2.74 -0.72
N PHE A 522 -21.59 1.50 -0.47
CA PHE A 522 -22.85 1.24 0.21
C PHE A 522 -22.73 1.63 1.68
N LYS A 523 -23.67 2.46 2.16
CA LYS A 523 -23.75 2.87 3.57
C LYS A 523 -24.56 1.85 4.38
N ASN A 524 -24.29 1.76 5.68
CA ASN A 524 -25.07 0.94 6.59
C ASN A 524 -26.52 1.46 6.64
N PRO A 525 -27.53 0.68 6.22
CA PRO A 525 -28.92 1.11 6.21
C PRO A 525 -29.49 1.36 7.63
N ASN A 526 -28.84 0.82 8.65
CA ASN A 526 -29.25 0.96 10.06
C ASN A 526 -28.54 2.11 10.77
N SER A 527 -27.60 2.78 10.11
CA SER A 527 -26.85 3.89 10.73
C SER A 527 -27.72 5.16 10.84
N ASN A 528 -27.86 5.70 12.05
CA ASN A 528 -28.47 7.02 12.32
C ASN A 528 -27.54 8.19 11.93
N ARG A 529 -26.82 8.06 10.80
CA ARG A 529 -25.71 8.94 10.40
C ARG A 529 -26.08 10.39 10.07
N ALA A 530 -27.37 10.69 9.89
CA ALA A 530 -27.82 12.07 9.73
C ALA A 530 -27.40 12.99 10.89
N ASN A 531 -27.20 12.44 12.10
CA ASN A 531 -26.73 13.21 13.25
C ASN A 531 -25.19 13.25 13.40
N GLU A 532 -24.47 12.26 12.87
CA GLU A 532 -23.00 12.19 12.98
C GLU A 532 -22.29 13.04 11.91
N GLU A 533 -22.81 13.11 10.68
CA GLU A 533 -22.27 14.02 9.64
C GLU A 533 -22.40 15.49 10.05
N VAL A 534 -23.48 15.85 10.75
CA VAL A 534 -23.68 17.21 11.28
C VAL A 534 -22.70 17.52 12.41
N ALA A 535 -22.36 16.53 13.24
CA ALA A 535 -21.37 16.69 14.31
C ALA A 535 -19.95 16.85 13.75
N ASP A 536 -19.55 16.04 12.76
CA ASP A 536 -18.20 16.10 12.15
C ASP A 536 -18.00 17.41 11.35
N ILE A 537 -19.06 17.93 10.71
CA ILE A 537 -19.04 19.27 10.06
C ILE A 537 -18.88 20.39 11.10
N ASN A 538 -19.59 20.31 12.23
CA ASN A 538 -19.47 21.32 13.29
C ASN A 538 -18.07 21.32 13.91
N ASP A 539 -17.51 20.14 14.19
CA ASP A 539 -16.14 19.99 14.72
C ASP A 539 -15.10 20.54 13.72
N LEU A 540 -15.29 20.31 12.41
CA LEU A 540 -14.46 20.89 11.35
C LEU A 540 -14.59 22.42 11.28
N LEU A 541 -15.80 22.96 11.39
CA LEU A 541 -16.05 24.40 11.40
C LEU A 541 -15.43 25.07 12.63
N GLU A 542 -15.46 24.41 13.78
CA GLU A 542 -14.85 24.89 15.02
C GLU A 542 -13.32 24.95 14.90
N ALA A 543 -12.70 23.89 14.37
CA ALA A 543 -11.27 23.85 14.09
C ALA A 543 -10.84 24.93 13.07
N LEU A 544 -11.65 25.14 12.03
CA LEU A 544 -11.40 26.19 11.03
C LEU A 544 -11.53 27.59 11.65
N GLY A 545 -12.53 27.81 12.51
CA GLY A 545 -12.70 29.04 13.26
C GLY A 545 -11.54 29.34 14.20
N GLN A 546 -11.00 28.31 14.87
CA GLN A 546 -9.84 28.45 15.75
C GLN A 546 -8.57 28.80 14.97
N SER A 547 -8.34 28.16 13.81
CA SER A 547 -7.22 28.48 12.93
C SER A 547 -7.30 29.92 12.36
N PHE A 548 -8.50 30.39 12.02
CA PHE A 548 -8.72 31.78 11.63
C PHE A 548 -8.41 32.76 12.76
N LYS A 549 -8.79 32.42 13.99
CA LYS A 549 -8.53 33.24 15.18
C LYS A 549 -7.03 33.36 15.45
N GLU A 550 -6.31 32.23 15.45
CA GLU A 550 -4.84 32.20 15.59
C GLU A 550 -4.15 33.00 14.50
N SER A 551 -4.59 32.85 13.24
CA SER A 551 -4.05 33.62 12.11
C SER A 551 -4.29 35.13 12.27
N SER A 552 -5.45 35.52 12.80
CA SER A 552 -5.79 36.92 13.06
C SER A 552 -4.98 37.51 14.23
N GLU A 553 -4.72 36.73 15.28
CA GLU A 553 -3.87 37.12 16.40
C GLU A 553 -2.41 37.32 15.95
N ILE A 554 -1.88 36.43 15.12
CA ILE A 554 -0.55 36.57 14.51
C ILE A 554 -0.48 37.83 13.63
N LEU A 555 -1.50 38.07 12.80
CA LEU A 555 -1.58 39.29 11.98
C LEU A 555 -1.60 40.57 12.82
N GLN A 556 -2.27 40.55 13.98
CA GLN A 556 -2.29 41.67 14.90
C GLN A 556 -0.94 41.89 15.55
N GLN A 557 -0.27 40.82 16.02
CA GLN A 557 1.09 40.89 16.56
C GLN A 557 2.09 41.45 15.54
N ILE A 558 1.98 41.06 14.26
CA ILE A 558 2.80 41.61 13.18
C ILE A 558 2.53 43.11 13.00
N LYS A 559 1.25 43.54 12.99
CA LYS A 559 0.90 44.96 12.88
C LYS A 559 1.42 45.78 14.06
N ASP A 560 1.30 45.27 15.27
CA ASP A 560 1.78 45.94 16.48
C ASP A 560 3.31 46.06 16.46
N THR A 561 4.02 44.99 16.05
CA THR A 561 5.49 45.01 15.87
C THR A 561 5.92 46.02 14.79
N ILE A 562 5.21 46.11 13.67
CA ILE A 562 5.49 47.10 12.61
C ILE A 562 5.26 48.52 13.12
N LYS A 563 4.24 48.72 13.97
CA LYS A 563 3.93 50.02 14.56
C LYS A 563 5.03 50.46 15.54
N ASP A 564 5.52 49.53 16.37
CA ASP A 564 6.62 49.77 17.29
C ASP A 564 7.96 50.02 16.56
N CYS A 565 8.16 49.43 15.37
CA CYS A 565 9.32 49.72 14.52
C CYS A 565 9.19 51.04 13.73
N GLY A 566 7.99 51.63 13.63
CA GLY A 566 7.77 52.91 12.95
C GLY A 566 7.89 54.14 13.87
N GLU A 567 8.00 53.93 15.18
CA GLU A 567 8.18 54.98 16.20
C GLU A 567 9.62 55.07 16.75
N LEU A 568 10.56 54.32 16.16
CA LEU A 568 12.03 54.46 16.30
C LEU A 568 12.60 55.18 15.08
#